data_AF-A0A0A7KM13-F1
#
_entry.id   AF-A0A0A7KM13-F1
#
_cell.length_a   1.000
_cell.length_b   1.000
_cell.length_c   1.000
_cell.angle_alpha   90.00
_cell.angle_beta   90.00
_cell.angle_gamma   90.00
#
_symmetry.space_group_name_H-M   'P 1'
#
loop_
_entity.id
_entity.type
_entity.pdbx_description
1 polymer ?
#
loop_
_entity_poly.entity_id
_entity_poly.type
_entity_poly.pdbx_seq_one_letter_code
_entity_poly.pdbx_strand_id
1 'polypeptide(L)'
;MREAGGGARGKDEGLSPGWQAALAEAWEAYLHGSYPIGACVVDADGVVLARGRNRLGEPRSVEGGFIAGHDLAHAEINALLNLAATPRPECQGWTVLTTVEPCPQCAGAIAMSGIRGMAYAAPDPWGGCTRLLTDDPYVSGKRIRVGRAPEDVQRVALRLKAHALWEEERPVGQRNVLDSFAVQHPEDVAFAGQLYRSGQLLALRGHGASLQEALAVLA
;
A
#
# COMPACT_ATOMS: atom_id res chain seq x y z
N MET A 1 16.26 -40.02 6.90
CA MET A 1 16.88 -38.73 7.25
C MET A 1 17.59 -38.20 6.02
N ARG A 2 17.05 -37.16 5.38
CA ARG A 2 17.74 -36.38 4.36
C ARG A 2 17.64 -34.93 4.80
N GLU A 3 18.79 -34.37 5.13
CA GLU A 3 18.98 -32.97 5.49
C GLU A 3 18.70 -32.13 4.24
N ALA A 4 17.70 -31.25 4.32
CA ALA A 4 17.50 -30.19 3.34
C ALA A 4 18.28 -28.97 3.85
N GLY A 5 19.44 -28.76 3.24
CA GLY A 5 20.37 -27.68 3.56
C GLY A 5 19.72 -26.31 3.40
N GLY A 6 19.94 -25.47 4.42
CA GLY A 6 19.67 -24.05 4.39
C GLY A 6 20.53 -23.39 3.31
N GLY A 7 19.88 -22.93 2.25
CA GLY A 7 20.46 -21.96 1.33
C GLY A 7 20.41 -20.58 1.98
N ALA A 8 21.57 -20.09 2.40
CA ALA A 8 21.78 -18.69 2.75
C ALA A 8 21.38 -17.82 1.54
N ARG A 9 20.33 -17.00 1.68
CA ARG A 9 20.01 -15.96 0.71
C ARG A 9 21.10 -14.90 0.79
N GLY A 10 21.72 -14.64 -0.36
CA GLY A 10 22.83 -13.71 -0.51
C GLY A 10 22.36 -12.26 -0.45
N LYS A 11 23.24 -11.39 0.04
CA LYS A 11 23.11 -9.95 0.25
C LYS A 11 23.05 -9.14 -1.05
N ASP A 12 22.08 -9.46 -1.89
CA ASP A 12 21.56 -8.67 -3.03
C ASP A 12 20.03 -8.53 -2.87
N GLU A 13 19.57 -8.42 -1.61
CA GLU A 13 18.18 -8.65 -1.16
C GLU A 13 17.26 -7.46 -1.48
N GLY A 14 17.04 -7.23 -2.78
CA GLY A 14 16.05 -6.30 -3.29
C GLY A 14 14.63 -6.77 -2.95
N LEU A 15 13.76 -5.81 -2.64
CA LEU A 15 12.31 -5.93 -2.45
C LEU A 15 11.68 -7.11 -3.23
N SER A 16 10.79 -7.87 -2.60
CA SER A 16 10.04 -8.90 -3.34
C SER A 16 9.28 -8.26 -4.52
N PRO A 17 9.05 -8.98 -5.63
CA PRO A 17 8.36 -8.44 -6.80
C PRO A 17 7.00 -7.79 -6.47
N GLY A 18 6.27 -8.37 -5.50
CA GLY A 18 5.02 -7.81 -4.99
C GLY A 18 5.21 -6.48 -4.26
N TRP A 19 6.17 -6.36 -3.35
CA TRP A 19 6.41 -5.09 -2.65
C TRP A 19 6.99 -4.02 -3.57
N GLN A 20 7.84 -4.40 -4.52
CA GLN A 20 8.30 -3.48 -5.57
C GLN A 20 7.12 -2.97 -6.41
N ALA A 21 6.17 -3.86 -6.78
CA ALA A 21 4.98 -3.46 -7.52
C ALA A 21 4.07 -2.51 -6.70
N ALA A 22 3.79 -2.82 -5.44
CA ALA A 22 2.97 -1.97 -4.58
C ALA A 22 3.62 -0.59 -4.34
N LEU A 23 4.93 -0.53 -4.13
CA LEU A 23 5.65 0.75 -3.99
C LEU A 23 5.68 1.54 -5.31
N ALA A 24 5.81 0.87 -6.46
CA ALA A 24 5.71 1.52 -7.76
C ALA A 24 4.33 2.18 -7.94
N GLU A 25 3.25 1.48 -7.63
CA GLU A 25 1.89 2.05 -7.69
C GLU A 25 1.70 3.22 -6.72
N ALA A 26 2.29 3.16 -5.52
CA ALA A 26 2.24 4.26 -4.56
C ALA A 26 2.97 5.51 -5.06
N TRP A 27 4.14 5.32 -5.67
CA TRP A 27 4.89 6.39 -6.31
C TRP A 27 4.14 6.97 -7.51
N GLU A 28 3.56 6.12 -8.34
CA GLU A 28 2.73 6.51 -9.47
C GLU A 28 1.50 7.34 -9.05
N ALA A 29 0.85 7.00 -7.93
CA ALA A 29 -0.24 7.81 -7.38
C ALA A 29 0.25 9.21 -6.97
N TYR A 30 1.41 9.28 -6.30
CA TYR A 30 2.04 10.54 -5.93
C TYR A 30 2.34 11.42 -7.14
N LEU A 31 2.90 10.82 -8.20
CA LEU A 31 3.19 11.52 -9.45
C LEU A 31 1.96 12.17 -10.08
N HIS A 32 0.79 11.57 -9.87
CA HIS A 32 -0.48 12.02 -10.43
C HIS A 32 -1.35 12.80 -9.44
N GLY A 33 -0.77 13.28 -8.33
CA GLY A 33 -1.46 14.12 -7.35
C GLY A 33 -2.52 13.39 -6.51
N SER A 34 -2.47 12.06 -6.46
CA SER A 34 -3.29 11.25 -5.56
C SER A 34 -2.54 10.89 -4.29
N TYR A 35 -3.25 10.38 -3.28
CA TYR A 35 -2.61 9.83 -2.08
C TYR A 35 -1.63 8.72 -2.47
N PRO A 36 -0.38 8.71 -1.95
CA PRO A 36 0.66 7.80 -2.41
C PRO A 36 0.48 6.40 -1.81
N ILE A 37 -0.57 5.72 -2.25
CA ILE A 37 -0.97 4.40 -1.80
C ILE A 37 -1.04 3.51 -3.02
N GLY A 38 -0.39 2.36 -2.92
CA GLY A 38 -0.31 1.36 -3.97
C GLY A 38 -0.63 -0.02 -3.42
N ALA A 39 -1.19 -0.86 -4.27
CA ALA A 39 -1.55 -2.22 -3.94
C ALA A 39 -1.33 -3.16 -5.12
N CYS A 40 -1.11 -4.43 -4.82
CA CYS A 40 -1.09 -5.48 -5.83
C CYS A 40 -1.65 -6.79 -5.26
N VAL A 41 -2.02 -7.70 -6.15
CA VAL A 41 -2.38 -9.08 -5.80
C VAL A 41 -1.27 -10.00 -6.28
N VAL A 42 -0.80 -10.88 -5.41
CA VAL A 42 0.18 -11.92 -5.75
C VAL A 42 -0.39 -13.32 -5.52
N ASP A 43 0.04 -14.29 -6.33
CA ASP A 43 -0.27 -15.70 -6.10
C ASP A 43 0.62 -16.33 -5.00
N ALA A 44 0.51 -17.65 -4.83
CA ALA A 44 1.26 -18.40 -3.84
C ALA A 44 2.78 -18.45 -4.13
N ASP A 45 3.17 -18.28 -5.40
CA ASP A 45 4.56 -18.28 -5.85
C ASP A 45 5.14 -16.85 -5.87
N GLY A 46 4.33 -15.84 -5.51
CA GLY A 46 4.72 -14.43 -5.47
C GLY A 46 4.63 -13.71 -6.81
N VAL A 47 3.99 -14.31 -7.81
CA VAL A 47 3.75 -13.69 -9.13
C VAL A 47 2.68 -12.61 -8.98
N VAL A 48 2.96 -11.41 -9.50
CA VAL A 48 2.02 -10.29 -9.49
C VAL A 48 0.93 -10.51 -10.53
N LEU A 49 -0.31 -10.63 -10.07
CA LEU A 49 -1.50 -10.90 -10.90
C LEU A 49 -2.24 -9.62 -11.30
N ALA A 50 -2.29 -8.64 -10.40
CA ALA A 50 -2.95 -7.36 -10.62
C ALA A 50 -2.30 -6.26 -9.79
N ARG A 51 -2.47 -5.01 -10.23
CA ARG A 51 -1.92 -3.81 -9.61
C ARG A 51 -2.98 -2.73 -9.53
N GLY A 52 -2.84 -1.83 -8.55
CA GLY A 52 -3.71 -0.67 -8.44
C GLY A 52 -3.07 0.41 -7.57
N ARG A 53 -3.28 1.65 -7.98
CA ARG A 53 -2.92 2.84 -7.21
C ARG A 53 -4.16 3.61 -6.78
N ASN A 54 -4.02 4.40 -5.73
CA ASN A 54 -5.04 5.39 -5.40
C ASN A 54 -5.14 6.41 -6.53
N ARG A 55 -6.37 6.73 -6.95
CA ARG A 55 -6.67 7.67 -8.04
C ARG A 55 -7.68 8.73 -7.61
N LEU A 56 -7.79 9.01 -6.31
CA LEU A 56 -8.79 9.95 -5.79
C LEU A 56 -8.56 11.38 -6.30
N GLY A 57 -7.29 11.80 -6.42
CA GLY A 57 -6.91 13.13 -6.90
C GLY A 57 -6.96 13.30 -8.43
N GLU A 58 -7.25 12.23 -9.17
CA GLU A 58 -7.29 12.23 -10.63
C GLU A 58 -8.69 12.64 -11.18
N PRO A 59 -8.81 13.05 -12.47
CA PRO A 59 -10.10 13.32 -13.09
C PRO A 59 -11.05 12.13 -13.05
N ARG A 60 -12.36 12.42 -12.92
CA ARG A 60 -13.39 11.39 -12.78
C ARG A 60 -13.48 10.51 -14.03
N SER A 61 -13.23 9.20 -13.87
CA SER A 61 -13.33 8.21 -14.95
C SER A 61 -13.64 6.81 -14.40
N VAL A 62 -14.30 5.99 -15.23
CA VAL A 62 -14.57 4.57 -15.02
C VAL A 62 -14.23 3.85 -16.31
N GLU A 63 -13.00 3.34 -16.41
CA GLU A 63 -12.46 2.75 -17.63
C GLU A 63 -11.59 1.54 -17.31
N GLY A 64 -11.57 0.54 -18.21
CA GLY A 64 -10.49 -0.45 -18.27
C GLY A 64 -10.11 -1.20 -16.99
N GLY A 65 -11.04 -1.41 -16.04
CA GLY A 65 -10.75 -2.10 -14.78
C GLY A 65 -10.29 -1.20 -13.63
N PHE A 66 -10.45 0.13 -13.72
CA PHE A 66 -10.21 1.05 -12.62
C PHE A 66 -11.28 2.14 -12.50
N ILE A 67 -11.29 2.81 -11.35
CA ILE A 67 -12.05 4.03 -11.10
C ILE A 67 -11.09 5.14 -10.65
N ALA A 68 -11.35 6.38 -11.08
CA ALA A 68 -10.55 7.57 -10.78
C ALA A 68 -11.44 8.76 -10.44
N GLY A 69 -10.98 9.69 -9.60
CA GLY A 69 -11.75 10.86 -9.15
C GLY A 69 -13.02 10.52 -8.35
N HIS A 70 -13.08 9.30 -7.82
CA HIS A 70 -14.17 8.79 -6.98
C HIS A 70 -13.64 8.55 -5.56
N ASP A 71 -14.47 8.76 -4.53
CA ASP A 71 -14.11 8.44 -3.14
C ASP A 71 -13.77 6.95 -2.95
N LEU A 72 -14.29 6.08 -3.84
CA LEU A 72 -13.99 4.65 -3.84
C LEU A 72 -12.64 4.30 -4.52
N ALA A 73 -11.96 5.26 -5.17
CA ALA A 73 -10.78 5.04 -6.02
C ALA A 73 -9.48 4.78 -5.23
N HIS A 74 -9.54 3.84 -4.29
CA HIS A 74 -8.42 3.39 -3.48
C HIS A 74 -7.57 2.35 -4.23
N ALA A 75 -6.31 2.22 -3.82
CA ALA A 75 -5.35 1.33 -4.46
C ALA A 75 -5.82 -0.13 -4.43
N GLU A 76 -6.35 -0.58 -3.30
CA GLU A 76 -6.82 -1.95 -3.10
C GLU A 76 -8.06 -2.23 -3.95
N ILE A 77 -8.96 -1.25 -4.09
CA ILE A 77 -10.13 -1.37 -4.96
C ILE A 77 -9.70 -1.49 -6.42
N ASN A 78 -8.83 -0.59 -6.88
CA ASN A 78 -8.32 -0.64 -8.26
C ASN A 78 -7.50 -1.92 -8.52
N ALA A 79 -6.75 -2.43 -7.54
CA ALA A 79 -6.05 -3.70 -7.69
C ALA A 79 -7.00 -4.90 -7.81
N LEU A 80 -8.11 -4.90 -7.07
CA LEU A 80 -9.14 -5.93 -7.17
C LEU A 80 -9.96 -5.82 -8.48
N LEU A 81 -10.24 -4.61 -8.96
CA LEU A 81 -10.95 -4.39 -10.22
C LEU A 81 -10.12 -4.81 -11.45
N ASN A 82 -8.79 -4.63 -11.38
CA ASN A 82 -7.86 -5.08 -12.41
C ASN A 82 -7.60 -6.59 -12.41
N LEU A 83 -8.11 -7.33 -11.43
CA LEU A 83 -7.93 -8.77 -11.33
C LEU A 83 -8.82 -9.50 -12.34
N ALA A 84 -8.24 -10.42 -13.11
CA ALA A 84 -9.01 -11.27 -14.00
C ALA A 84 -10.03 -12.13 -13.22
N ALA A 85 -11.20 -12.37 -13.83
CA ALA A 85 -12.22 -13.22 -13.24
C ALA A 85 -11.66 -14.64 -13.00
N THR A 86 -11.50 -15.02 -11.74
CA THR A 86 -10.82 -16.26 -11.33
C THR A 86 -11.69 -17.03 -10.32
N PRO A 87 -11.84 -18.36 -10.46
CA PRO A 87 -12.59 -19.17 -9.50
C PRO A 87 -12.08 -19.04 -8.06
N ARG A 88 -13.00 -19.10 -7.10
CA ARG A 88 -12.69 -18.95 -5.66
C ARG A 88 -11.67 -19.96 -5.11
N PRO A 89 -11.62 -21.24 -5.53
CA PRO A 89 -10.60 -22.15 -5.02
C PRO A 89 -9.18 -21.70 -5.34
N GLU A 90 -8.98 -21.10 -6.51
CA GLU A 90 -7.67 -20.65 -6.98
C GLU A 90 -7.21 -19.41 -6.21
N CYS A 91 -8.08 -18.42 -6.03
CA CYS A 91 -7.70 -17.16 -5.39
C CYS A 91 -7.53 -17.23 -3.86
N GLN A 92 -7.93 -18.33 -3.20
CA GLN A 92 -7.70 -18.51 -1.77
C GLN A 92 -6.21 -18.61 -1.39
N GLY A 93 -5.35 -19.01 -2.32
CA GLY A 93 -3.90 -19.03 -2.13
C GLY A 93 -3.25 -17.64 -2.24
N TRP A 94 -3.96 -16.65 -2.78
CA TRP A 94 -3.39 -15.35 -3.13
C TRP A 94 -3.28 -14.42 -1.92
N THR A 95 -2.51 -13.34 -2.10
CA THR A 95 -2.29 -12.31 -1.09
C THR A 95 -2.43 -10.92 -1.70
N VAL A 96 -3.24 -10.07 -1.09
CA VAL A 96 -3.24 -8.63 -1.37
C VAL A 96 -2.07 -7.98 -0.61
N LEU A 97 -1.26 -7.19 -1.27
CA LEU A 97 -0.21 -6.37 -0.68
C LEU A 97 -0.60 -4.91 -0.85
N THR A 98 -0.51 -4.09 0.21
CA THR A 98 -0.83 -2.66 0.17
C THR A 98 0.18 -1.84 0.96
N THR A 99 0.54 -0.65 0.47
CA THR A 99 1.56 0.18 1.11
C THR A 99 1.06 0.85 2.40
N VAL A 100 -0.25 0.95 2.60
CA VAL A 100 -0.85 1.51 3.82
C VAL A 100 -1.93 0.56 4.32
N GLU A 101 -2.09 0.45 5.63
CA GLU A 101 -3.14 -0.35 6.26
C GLU A 101 -4.52 -0.04 5.66
N PRO A 102 -5.25 -1.06 5.19
CA PRO A 102 -6.51 -0.83 4.49
C PRO A 102 -7.57 -0.22 5.40
N CYS A 103 -8.33 0.73 4.85
CA CYS A 103 -9.49 1.31 5.51
C CYS A 103 -10.71 0.35 5.51
N PRO A 104 -11.83 0.68 6.19
CA PRO A 104 -13.00 -0.21 6.26
C PRO A 104 -13.54 -0.65 4.89
N GLN A 105 -13.56 0.25 3.90
CA GLN A 105 -13.97 -0.05 2.53
C GLN A 105 -13.07 -1.13 1.92
N CYS A 106 -11.76 -0.96 2.02
CA CYS A 106 -10.79 -1.84 1.37
C CYS A 106 -10.71 -3.18 2.10
N ALA A 107 -10.73 -3.18 3.43
CA ALA A 107 -10.84 -4.41 4.23
C ALA A 107 -12.11 -5.20 3.88
N GLY A 108 -13.26 -4.53 3.77
CA GLY A 108 -14.52 -5.16 3.34
C GLY A 108 -14.42 -5.75 1.92
N ALA A 109 -13.84 -5.02 0.97
CA ALA A 109 -13.66 -5.50 -0.40
C ALA A 109 -12.75 -6.74 -0.46
N ILE A 110 -11.63 -6.72 0.26
CA ILE A 110 -10.71 -7.87 0.37
C ILE A 110 -11.44 -9.07 0.97
N ALA A 111 -12.25 -8.87 2.01
CA ALA A 111 -13.06 -9.93 2.60
C ALA A 111 -14.07 -10.56 1.62
N MET A 112 -14.56 -9.81 0.64
CA MET A 112 -15.50 -10.31 -0.38
C MET A 112 -14.82 -10.94 -1.60
N SER A 113 -13.56 -10.59 -1.87
CA SER A 113 -12.81 -10.99 -3.07
C SER A 113 -12.64 -12.51 -3.24
N GLY A 114 -12.58 -13.27 -2.15
CA GLY A 114 -12.19 -14.69 -2.17
C GLY A 114 -10.72 -14.93 -1.83
N ILE A 115 -9.90 -13.88 -1.85
CA ILE A 115 -8.51 -13.90 -1.42
C ILE A 115 -8.42 -14.12 0.10
N ARG A 116 -7.39 -14.84 0.57
CA ARG A 116 -7.19 -15.17 2.00
C ARG A 116 -5.86 -14.73 2.57
N GLY A 117 -5.03 -14.05 1.81
CA GLY A 117 -3.85 -13.34 2.31
C GLY A 117 -4.02 -11.82 2.18
N MET A 118 -3.52 -11.09 3.17
CA MET A 118 -3.41 -9.64 3.21
C MET A 118 -2.11 -9.30 3.92
N ALA A 119 -1.27 -8.43 3.36
CA ALA A 119 -0.19 -7.80 4.09
C ALA A 119 -0.11 -6.31 3.77
N TYR A 120 0.18 -5.50 4.79
CA TYR A 120 0.30 -4.06 4.64
C TYR A 120 1.65 -3.55 5.16
N ALA A 121 2.11 -2.43 4.60
CA ALA A 121 3.37 -1.82 4.99
C ALA A 121 3.19 -0.83 6.15
N ALA A 122 2.80 0.42 5.87
CA ALA A 122 2.62 1.43 6.90
C ALA A 122 1.30 1.22 7.66
N PRO A 123 1.30 1.19 9.01
CA PRO A 123 0.06 1.22 9.77
C PRO A 123 -0.65 2.56 9.58
N ASP A 124 -1.97 2.56 9.68
CA ASP A 124 -2.78 3.78 9.57
C ASP A 124 -3.57 4.00 10.86
N PRO A 125 -3.05 4.82 11.81
CA PRO A 125 -3.73 5.08 13.07
C PRO A 125 -5.04 5.87 12.93
N TRP A 126 -5.33 6.39 11.74
CA TRP A 126 -6.51 7.19 11.46
C TRP A 126 -7.59 6.38 10.74
N GLY A 127 -7.23 5.80 9.60
CA GLY A 127 -8.15 5.10 8.72
C GLY A 127 -8.06 3.57 8.78
N GLY A 128 -7.00 3.02 9.37
CA GLY A 128 -6.68 1.60 9.35
C GLY A 128 -7.76 0.74 10.01
N CYS A 129 -8.15 -0.35 9.35
CA CYS A 129 -9.21 -1.23 9.81
C CYS A 129 -8.92 -2.71 9.52
N THR A 130 -7.66 -3.16 9.64
CA THR A 130 -7.34 -4.59 9.48
C THR A 130 -8.06 -5.47 10.51
N ARG A 131 -8.39 -4.92 11.67
CA ARG A 131 -9.23 -5.56 12.69
C ARG A 131 -10.60 -6.01 12.18
N LEU A 132 -11.14 -5.38 11.12
CA LEU A 132 -12.37 -5.87 10.48
C LEU A 132 -12.20 -7.28 9.91
N LEU A 133 -10.98 -7.65 9.51
CA LEU A 133 -10.67 -8.97 8.97
C LEU A 133 -10.57 -10.07 10.04
N THR A 134 -10.36 -9.70 11.30
CA THR A 134 -10.09 -10.62 12.40
C THR A 134 -11.20 -10.66 13.46
N ASP A 135 -11.90 -9.54 13.68
CA ASP A 135 -12.77 -9.38 14.85
C ASP A 135 -14.25 -9.51 14.51
N ASP A 136 -14.66 -9.22 13.28
CA ASP A 136 -16.05 -9.33 12.86
C ASP A 136 -16.45 -10.82 12.69
N PRO A 137 -17.57 -11.30 13.26
CA PRO A 137 -17.93 -12.72 13.21
C PRO A 137 -18.14 -13.28 11.80
N TYR A 138 -18.68 -12.47 10.87
CA TYR A 138 -18.90 -12.92 9.50
C TYR A 138 -17.59 -12.94 8.70
N VAL A 139 -16.76 -11.92 8.87
CA VAL A 139 -15.50 -11.80 8.14
C VAL A 139 -14.43 -12.76 8.69
N SER A 140 -14.29 -12.86 10.01
CA SER A 140 -13.31 -13.75 10.67
C SER A 140 -13.52 -15.22 10.31
N GLY A 141 -14.77 -15.65 10.07
CA GLY A 141 -15.10 -16.99 9.57
C GLY A 141 -14.45 -17.34 8.23
N LYS A 142 -14.00 -16.33 7.46
CA LYS A 142 -13.28 -16.53 6.19
C LYS A 142 -11.80 -16.83 6.39
N ARG A 143 -11.25 -16.65 7.60
CA ARG A 143 -9.86 -16.98 7.99
C ARG A 143 -8.81 -16.29 7.12
N ILE A 144 -8.94 -14.99 6.95
CA ILE A 144 -7.97 -14.17 6.20
C ILE A 144 -6.70 -14.03 7.04
N ARG A 145 -5.55 -14.34 6.45
CA ARG A 145 -4.23 -14.18 7.06
C ARG A 145 -3.79 -12.73 6.88
N VAL A 146 -3.61 -12.01 7.99
CA VAL A 146 -3.13 -10.62 8.00
C VAL A 146 -1.65 -10.60 8.42
N GLY A 147 -0.81 -9.99 7.59
CA GLY A 147 0.64 -9.87 7.81
C GLY A 147 1.15 -8.44 7.64
N ARG A 148 2.46 -8.27 7.84
CA ARG A 148 3.18 -6.99 7.70
C ARG A 148 4.28 -7.11 6.67
N ALA A 149 4.57 -6.00 5.99
CA ALA A 149 5.72 -5.91 5.09
C ALA A 149 7.06 -6.01 5.84
N PRO A 150 8.18 -6.29 5.15
CA PRO A 150 9.52 -6.05 5.67
C PRO A 150 9.71 -4.60 6.16
N GLU A 151 10.57 -4.37 7.16
CA GLU A 151 10.69 -3.09 7.86
C GLU A 151 11.09 -1.92 6.94
N ASP A 152 12.01 -2.17 6.00
CA ASP A 152 12.42 -1.23 4.96
C ASP A 152 11.23 -0.77 4.09
N VAL A 153 10.35 -1.70 3.70
CA VAL A 153 9.11 -1.38 2.98
C VAL A 153 8.17 -0.55 3.83
N GLN A 154 8.00 -0.91 5.11
CA GLN A 154 7.14 -0.17 6.04
C GLN A 154 7.61 1.28 6.16
N ARG A 155 8.91 1.48 6.34
CA ARG A 155 9.56 2.79 6.47
C ARG A 155 9.36 3.66 5.24
N VAL A 156 9.67 3.13 4.06
CA VAL A 156 9.51 3.85 2.78
C VAL A 156 8.05 4.26 2.57
N ALA A 157 7.11 3.32 2.74
CA ALA A 157 5.69 3.60 2.54
C ALA A 157 5.17 4.66 3.53
N LEU A 158 5.59 4.57 4.79
CA LEU A 158 5.22 5.51 5.84
C LEU A 158 5.76 6.92 5.55
N ARG A 159 7.03 7.04 5.19
CA ARG A 159 7.67 8.34 4.87
C ARG A 159 7.02 9.00 3.67
N LEU A 160 6.74 8.24 2.61
CA LEU A 160 6.06 8.75 1.43
C LEU A 160 4.63 9.22 1.77
N LYS A 161 3.88 8.44 2.55
CA LYS A 161 2.53 8.85 3.02
C LYS A 161 2.58 10.09 3.90
N ALA A 162 3.49 10.15 4.86
CA ALA A 162 3.66 11.30 5.74
C ALA A 162 4.06 12.55 4.96
N HIS A 163 4.95 12.42 3.98
CA HIS A 163 5.34 13.52 3.09
C HIS A 163 4.13 14.08 2.32
N ALA A 164 3.30 13.22 1.74
CA ALA A 164 2.09 13.68 1.06
C ALA A 164 1.08 14.37 2.01
N LEU A 165 0.98 13.91 3.27
CA LEU A 165 0.16 14.58 4.27
C LEU A 165 0.69 15.98 4.64
N TRP A 166 2.01 16.19 4.59
CA TRP A 166 2.60 17.52 4.75
C TRP A 166 2.22 18.47 3.61
N GLU A 167 2.09 17.97 2.38
CA GLU A 167 1.71 18.79 1.21
C GLU A 167 0.25 19.26 1.25
N GLU A 168 -0.67 18.45 1.78
CA GLU A 168 -2.10 18.80 1.70
C GLU A 168 -2.58 19.75 2.80
N GLU A 169 -1.79 19.96 3.87
CA GLU A 169 -2.15 20.76 5.05
C GLU A 169 -3.61 20.55 5.50
N ARG A 170 -4.16 19.32 5.48
CA ARG A 170 -5.59 19.09 5.77
C ARG A 170 -5.89 19.00 7.27
N PRO A 171 -6.54 20.01 7.88
CA PRO A 171 -7.19 19.80 9.17
C PRO A 171 -8.42 18.91 8.99
N VAL A 172 -8.53 17.83 9.77
CA VAL A 172 -9.80 17.09 9.92
C VAL A 172 -10.32 17.37 11.34
N GLY A 173 -11.24 18.33 11.44
CA GLY A 173 -11.68 18.85 12.74
C GLY A 173 -10.57 19.67 13.43
N GLN A 174 -10.19 19.30 14.66
CA GLN A 174 -9.16 19.98 15.46
C GLN A 174 -7.81 19.22 15.54
N ARG A 175 -7.66 18.08 14.85
CA ARG A 175 -6.42 17.28 14.88
C ARG A 175 -5.78 17.24 13.50
N ASN A 176 -4.46 17.36 13.44
CA ASN A 176 -3.72 17.07 12.22
C ASN A 176 -3.59 15.54 12.12
N VAL A 177 -3.93 14.97 10.97
CA VAL A 177 -3.76 13.52 10.70
C VAL A 177 -2.32 13.10 10.97
N LEU A 178 -1.34 13.97 10.63
CA LEU A 178 0.08 13.74 10.90
C LEU A 178 0.42 13.53 12.38
N ASP A 179 -0.31 14.16 13.31
CA ASP A 179 -0.03 14.01 14.74
C ASP A 179 -0.24 12.56 15.20
N SER A 180 -1.28 11.91 14.67
CA SER A 180 -1.55 10.50 14.95
C SER A 180 -0.42 9.58 14.47
N PHE A 181 0.17 9.89 13.31
CA PHE A 181 1.35 9.16 12.81
C PHE A 181 2.61 9.50 13.62
N ALA A 182 2.81 10.75 14.02
CA ALA A 182 3.98 11.20 14.77
C ALA A 182 4.05 10.58 16.18
N VAL A 183 2.90 10.28 16.80
CA VAL A 183 2.84 9.57 18.08
C VAL A 183 3.41 8.15 17.97
N GLN A 184 3.17 7.46 16.85
CA GLN A 184 3.60 6.08 16.65
C GLN A 184 4.96 5.96 15.96
N HIS A 185 5.29 6.93 15.10
CA HIS A 185 6.47 6.91 14.23
C HIS A 185 7.14 8.29 14.13
N PRO A 186 7.66 8.83 15.25
CA PRO A 186 8.17 10.21 15.30
C PRO A 186 9.36 10.43 14.36
N GLU A 187 10.27 9.46 14.23
CA GLU A 187 11.47 9.58 13.39
C GLU A 187 11.12 9.65 11.90
N ASP A 188 10.23 8.79 11.43
CA ASP A 188 9.82 8.73 10.02
C ASP A 188 8.99 9.96 9.62
N VAL A 189 8.12 10.44 10.52
CA VAL A 189 7.35 11.67 10.27
C VAL A 189 8.26 12.90 10.27
N ALA A 190 9.26 12.96 11.16
CA ALA A 190 10.25 14.03 11.17
C ALA A 190 11.09 14.03 9.89
N PHE A 191 11.53 12.87 9.43
CA PHE A 191 12.26 12.69 8.17
C PHE A 191 11.42 13.12 6.97
N ALA A 192 10.17 12.66 6.88
CA ALA A 192 9.24 13.09 5.84
C ALA A 192 9.05 14.63 5.84
N GLY A 193 8.99 15.26 7.02
CA GLY A 193 8.96 16.71 7.13
C GLY A 193 10.24 17.41 6.64
N GLN A 194 11.40 16.77 6.75
CA GLN A 194 12.65 17.28 6.17
C GLN A 194 12.61 17.20 4.63
N LEU A 195 12.12 16.09 4.07
CA LEU A 195 11.93 15.92 2.62
C LEU A 195 10.94 16.93 2.04
N TYR A 196 9.86 17.22 2.77
CA TYR A 196 8.91 18.26 2.41
C TYR A 196 9.59 19.63 2.34
N ARG A 197 10.32 20.02 3.39
CA ARG A 197 11.01 21.33 3.44
C ARG A 197 12.14 21.46 2.42
N SER A 198 12.84 20.36 2.11
CA SER A 198 13.91 20.37 1.10
C SER A 198 13.38 20.39 -0.34
N GLY A 199 12.11 20.02 -0.54
CA GLY A 199 11.49 19.93 -1.87
C GLY A 199 12.00 18.76 -2.71
N GLN A 200 12.75 17.82 -2.13
CA GLN A 200 13.37 16.72 -2.89
C GLN A 200 12.35 15.84 -3.61
N LEU A 201 11.30 15.38 -2.90
CA LEU A 201 10.24 14.56 -3.53
C LEU A 201 9.39 15.35 -4.52
N LEU A 202 9.18 16.65 -4.27
CA LEU A 202 8.50 17.55 -5.21
C LEU A 202 9.31 17.72 -6.51
N ALA A 203 10.63 17.83 -6.41
CA ALA A 203 11.51 17.89 -7.57
C ALA A 203 11.46 16.59 -8.37
N LEU A 204 11.54 15.43 -7.70
CA LEU A 204 11.38 14.12 -8.34
C LEU A 204 10.01 13.98 -9.03
N ARG A 205 8.93 14.47 -8.40
CA ARG A 205 7.61 14.50 -9.03
C ARG A 205 7.60 15.36 -10.29
N GLY A 206 8.20 16.54 -10.24
CA GLY A 206 8.17 17.52 -11.33
C GLY A 206 8.77 17.04 -12.65
N HIS A 207 9.69 16.07 -12.62
CA HIS A 207 10.28 15.47 -13.81
C HIS A 207 9.91 13.98 -14.01
N GLY A 208 8.93 13.47 -13.25
CA GLY A 208 8.46 12.08 -13.39
C GLY A 208 9.54 11.04 -13.10
N ALA A 209 10.27 11.19 -11.99
CA ALA A 209 11.34 10.28 -11.60
C ALA A 209 10.89 8.83 -11.49
N SER A 210 11.83 7.89 -11.60
CA SER A 210 11.61 6.48 -11.36
C SER A 210 11.38 6.15 -9.88
N LEU A 211 10.80 4.97 -9.60
CA LEU A 211 10.73 4.45 -8.23
C LEU A 211 12.12 4.35 -7.59
N GLN A 212 13.14 3.93 -8.32
CA GLN A 212 14.51 3.80 -7.80
C GLN A 212 15.07 5.13 -7.29
N GLU A 213 14.83 6.22 -8.01
CA GLU A 213 15.22 7.57 -7.58
C GLU A 213 14.44 7.99 -6.32
N ALA A 214 13.14 7.68 -6.26
CA ALA A 214 12.34 7.95 -5.07
C ALA A 214 12.83 7.14 -3.85
N LEU A 215 13.15 5.85 -4.03
CA LEU A 215 13.67 4.98 -2.98
C LEU A 215 15.02 5.47 -2.43
N ALA A 216 15.89 6.01 -3.29
CA ALA A 216 17.17 6.56 -2.87
C ALA A 216 17.03 7.76 -1.90
N VAL A 217 15.89 8.46 -1.93
CA VAL A 217 15.57 9.58 -1.06
C VAL A 217 14.74 9.15 0.16
N LEU A 218 13.92 8.10 0.02
CA LEU A 218 13.00 7.61 1.05
C LEU A 218 13.63 6.63 2.06
N ALA A 219 14.73 5.96 1.71
CA ALA A 219 15.39 4.93 2.52
C ALA A 219 15.94 5.44 3.87
#